data_AF-A0A6M5YMP0-F1
#
_entry.id   AF-A0A6M5YMP0-F1
#
_cell.length_a   1.000
_cell.length_b   1.000
_cell.length_c   1.000
_cell.angle_alpha   90.00
_cell.angle_beta   90.00
_cell.angle_gamma   90.00
#
_symmetry.space_group_name_H-M   'P 1'
#
loop_
_entity.id
_entity.type
_entity.pdbx_description
1 polymer ?
#
loop_
_entity_poly.entity_id
_entity_poly.type
_entity_poly.pdbx_seq_one_letter_code
_entity_poly.pdbx_strand_id
1 'polypeptide(L)'
;MSPTTPTPVPVPAREERIEAIMAQLRPKVEQAVRQMVERALDVPETEEFGAIDLDFRDAGLGIANELRQVGLASREKRVRRVQPDLSGL
;
A
#
# COMPACT_ATOMS: atom_id res chain seq x y z
N MET A 1 -9.44 -0.37 46.23
CA MET A 1 -8.57 -0.45 45.04
C MET A 1 -9.48 -0.81 43.86
N SER A 2 -9.97 0.18 43.12
CA SER A 2 -10.83 -0.07 41.96
C SER A 2 -9.96 -0.41 40.74
N PRO A 3 -10.28 -1.45 39.95
CA PRO A 3 -9.50 -1.76 38.75
C PRO A 3 -9.80 -0.70 37.69
N THR A 4 -8.75 -0.07 37.16
CA THR A 4 -8.85 0.82 36.00
C THR A 4 -9.11 -0.05 34.77
N THR A 5 -10.34 -0.01 34.25
CA THR A 5 -10.68 -0.62 32.96
C THR A 5 -9.87 0.05 31.86
N PRO A 6 -9.11 -0.69 31.03
CA PRO A 6 -8.39 -0.09 29.91
C PRO A 6 -9.39 0.42 28.88
N THR A 7 -9.35 1.72 28.59
CA THR A 7 -10.19 2.36 27.58
C THR A 7 -9.86 1.77 26.20
N PRO A 8 -10.85 1.24 25.45
CA PRO A 8 -10.59 0.70 24.12
C PRO A 8 -10.13 1.82 23.19
N VAL A 9 -8.95 1.67 22.61
CA VAL A 9 -8.40 2.62 21.64
C VAL A 9 -9.30 2.60 20.39
N PRO A 10 -9.82 3.74 19.90
CA PRO A 10 -10.69 3.75 18.74
C PRO A 10 -9.96 3.16 17.53
N VAL A 11 -10.54 2.13 16.93
CA VAL A 11 -10.08 1.62 15.65
C VAL A 11 -10.56 2.63 14.59
N PRO A 12 -9.66 3.21 13.76
CA PRO A 12 -10.06 4.18 12.75
C PRO A 12 -11.12 3.58 11.81
N ALA A 13 -12.05 4.41 11.38
CA ALA A 13 -13.13 4.00 10.50
C ALA A 13 -12.56 3.38 9.22
N ARG A 14 -13.31 2.50 8.55
CA ARG A 14 -12.85 1.84 7.32
C ARG A 14 -12.31 2.85 6.30
N GLU A 15 -12.97 3.99 6.18
CA GLU A 15 -12.62 5.06 5.26
C GLU A 15 -11.27 5.71 5.58
N GLU A 16 -11.03 6.05 6.85
CA GLU A 16 -9.73 6.62 7.29
C GLU A 16 -8.56 5.68 7.00
N ARG A 17 -8.79 4.35 7.09
CA ARG A 17 -7.78 3.36 6.72
C ARG A 17 -7.54 3.31 5.21
N ILE A 18 -8.60 3.45 4.42
CA ILE A 18 -8.49 3.52 2.96
C ILE A 18 -7.71 4.77 2.58
N GLU A 19 -8.07 5.94 3.09
CA GLU A 19 -7.38 7.20 2.83
C GLU A 19 -5.91 7.15 3.24
N ALA A 20 -5.59 6.59 4.41
CA ALA A 20 -4.20 6.43 4.84
C ALA A 20 -3.38 5.50 3.93
N ILE A 21 -3.99 4.45 3.37
CA ILE A 21 -3.33 3.55 2.42
C ILE A 21 -3.19 4.25 1.05
N MET A 22 -4.24 4.92 0.58
CA MET A 22 -4.25 5.68 -0.67
C MET A 22 -3.20 6.79 -0.67
N ALA A 23 -3.05 7.52 0.43
CA ALA A 23 -2.02 8.55 0.58
C ALA A 23 -0.60 7.98 0.44
N GLN A 24 -0.35 6.75 0.90
CA GLN A 24 0.94 6.08 0.75
C GLN A 24 1.17 5.55 -0.68
N LEU A 25 0.10 5.09 -1.33
CA LEU A 25 0.20 4.46 -2.66
C LEU A 25 0.21 5.46 -3.81
N ARG A 26 -0.52 6.58 -3.70
CA ARG A 26 -0.63 7.60 -4.76
C ARG A 26 0.69 7.97 -5.41
N PRO A 27 1.74 8.41 -4.68
CA PRO A 27 2.98 8.82 -5.33
C PRO A 27 3.66 7.69 -6.10
N LYS A 28 3.54 6.43 -5.62
CA LYS A 28 4.11 5.26 -6.29
C LYS A 28 3.35 4.90 -7.56
N VAL A 29 2.01 4.97 -7.49
CA VAL A 29 1.14 4.73 -8.65
C VAL A 29 1.36 5.81 -9.71
N GLU A 30 1.39 7.07 -9.31
CA GLU A 30 1.64 8.19 -10.21
C GLU A 30 3.01 8.08 -10.90
N GLN A 31 4.05 7.72 -10.15
CA GLN A 31 5.38 7.47 -10.72
C GLN A 31 5.38 6.31 -11.72
N ALA A 32 4.76 5.19 -11.38
CA ALA A 32 4.68 4.02 -12.27
C ALA A 32 3.91 4.36 -13.56
N VAL A 33 2.76 5.05 -13.44
CA VAL A 33 1.97 5.51 -14.60
C VAL A 33 2.79 6.48 -15.45
N ARG A 34 3.53 7.41 -14.83
CA ARG A 34 4.39 8.34 -15.57
C ARG A 34 5.45 7.60 -16.39
N GLN A 35 6.12 6.61 -15.80
CA GLN A 35 7.12 5.79 -16.49
C GLN A 35 6.51 5.00 -17.66
N MET A 36 5.29 4.47 -17.48
CA MET A 36 4.56 3.82 -18.57
C MET A 36 4.25 4.78 -19.71
N VAL A 37 3.82 6.01 -19.39
CA VAL A 37 3.51 7.05 -20.39
C VAL A 37 4.78 7.50 -21.12
N GLU A 38 5.87 7.77 -20.40
CA GLU A 38 7.17 8.14 -21.00
C GLU A 38 7.60 7.06 -22.00
N ARG A 39 7.51 5.79 -21.59
CA ARG A 39 7.87 4.66 -22.45
C ARG A 39 6.93 4.50 -23.66
N ALA A 40 5.65 4.80 -23.52
CA ALA A 40 4.72 4.82 -24.64
C ALA A 40 5.07 5.91 -25.67
N LEU A 41 5.62 7.03 -25.22
CA LEU A 41 6.02 8.12 -26.10
C LEU A 41 7.38 7.90 -26.77
N ASP A 42 8.27 7.14 -26.12
CA ASP A 42 9.63 6.87 -26.61
C ASP A 42 9.75 5.65 -27.53
N VAL A 43 8.74 4.77 -27.58
CA VAL A 43 8.76 3.55 -28.42
C VAL A 43 8.27 3.88 -29.85
N PRO A 44 9.04 3.55 -30.90
CA PRO A 44 8.60 3.73 -32.28
C PRO A 44 7.44 2.77 -32.63
N GLU A 45 6.46 3.22 -33.42
CA GLU A 45 5.25 2.46 -33.84
C GLU A 45 5.54 1.04 -34.38
N THR A 46 6.76 0.78 -34.84
CA THR A 46 7.20 -0.52 -35.36
C THR A 46 7.49 -1.57 -34.27
N GLU A 47 7.65 -1.16 -33.00
CA GLU A 47 7.90 -2.03 -31.83
C GLU A 47 6.73 -2.03 -30.82
N GLU A 48 5.62 -1.38 -31.19
CA GLU A 48 4.52 -0.96 -30.31
C GLU A 48 3.70 -2.10 -29.68
N PHE A 49 3.84 -3.32 -30.17
CA PHE A 49 3.10 -4.48 -29.65
C PHE A 49 4.05 -5.59 -29.19
N GLY A 50 4.11 -5.79 -27.87
CA GLY A 50 4.88 -6.87 -27.25
C GLY A 50 5.76 -6.40 -26.08
N ALA A 51 6.82 -5.65 -26.35
CA ALA A 51 7.77 -5.25 -25.30
C ALA A 51 7.14 -4.28 -24.30
N ILE A 52 6.41 -3.28 -24.80
CA ILE A 52 5.73 -2.30 -23.97
C ILE A 52 4.60 -2.91 -23.12
N ASP A 53 3.89 -3.92 -23.64
CA ASP A 53 2.84 -4.62 -22.90
C ASP A 53 3.39 -5.40 -21.70
N LEU A 54 4.58 -6.00 -21.86
CA LEU A 54 5.27 -6.68 -20.77
C LEU A 54 5.72 -5.69 -19.70
N ASP A 55 6.30 -4.56 -20.11
CA ASP A 55 6.72 -3.52 -19.17
C ASP A 55 5.53 -2.93 -18.40
N PHE A 56 4.38 -2.77 -19.07
CA PHE A 56 3.14 -2.31 -18.45
C PHE A 56 2.58 -3.33 -17.46
N ARG A 57 2.62 -4.61 -17.83
CA ARG A 57 2.21 -5.70 -16.94
C ARG A 57 3.10 -5.75 -15.70
N ASP A 58 4.40 -5.62 -15.87
CA ASP A 58 5.36 -5.65 -14.77
C ASP A 58 5.20 -4.45 -13.84
N ALA A 59 4.96 -3.26 -14.39
CA ALA A 59 4.60 -2.07 -13.61
C ALA A 59 3.30 -2.30 -12.79
N GLY A 60 2.28 -2.90 -13.41
CA GLY A 60 1.04 -3.27 -12.72
C GLY A 60 1.25 -4.28 -11.59
N LEU A 61 2.09 -5.29 -11.81
CA LEU A 61 2.47 -6.25 -10.76
C LEU A 61 3.25 -5.59 -9.61
N GLY A 62 4.11 -4.61 -9.93
CA GLY A 62 4.81 -3.79 -8.95
C GLY A 62 3.83 -3.04 -8.02
N ILE A 63 2.84 -2.35 -8.60
CA ILE A 63 1.79 -1.65 -7.85
C ILE A 63 1.01 -2.62 -6.95
N ALA A 64 0.64 -3.79 -7.46
CA ALA A 64 -0.10 -4.80 -6.69
C ALA A 64 0.72 -5.34 -5.50
N ASN A 65 2.03 -5.53 -5.68
CA ASN A 65 2.93 -5.94 -4.60
C ASN A 65 3.06 -4.85 -3.53
N GLU A 66 3.18 -3.58 -3.93
CA GLU A 66 3.24 -2.45 -3.01
C GLU A 66 1.97 -2.34 -2.15
N LEU A 67 0.80 -2.47 -2.76
CA LEU A 67 -0.48 -2.52 -2.03
C LEU A 67 -0.50 -3.67 -1.00
N ARG A 68 0.01 -4.86 -1.37
CA ARG A 68 0.10 -6.00 -0.46
C ARG A 68 1.01 -5.69 0.73
N GLN A 69 2.19 -5.09 0.51
CA GLN A 69 3.13 -4.74 1.57
C GLN A 69 2.55 -3.68 2.52
N VAL A 70 1.95 -2.62 1.98
CA VAL A 70 1.28 -1.58 2.79
C VAL A 70 0.13 -2.19 3.61
N GLY A 71 -0.64 -3.12 3.03
CA GLY A 71 -1.69 -3.86 3.73
C GLY A 71 -1.17 -4.71 4.89
N LEU A 72 -0.07 -5.44 4.67
CA LEU A 72 0.59 -6.25 5.71
C LEU A 72 1.13 -5.38 6.85
N ALA A 73 1.83 -4.29 6.52
CA ALA A 73 2.37 -3.35 7.51
C ALA A 73 1.25 -2.68 8.34
N SER A 74 0.12 -2.36 7.72
CA SER A 74 -1.07 -1.84 8.42
C SER A 74 -1.65 -2.87 9.40
N ARG A 75 -1.67 -4.14 9.01
CA ARG A 75 -2.14 -5.24 9.86
C ARG A 75 -1.20 -5.51 11.04
N GLU A 76 0.11 -5.54 10.81
CA GLU A 76 1.12 -5.74 11.86
C GLU A 76 1.06 -4.63 12.92
N LYS A 77 0.95 -3.37 12.49
CA LYS A 77 0.74 -2.23 13.39
C LYS A 77 -0.49 -2.41 14.29
N ARG A 78 -1.55 -3.04 13.79
CA ARG A 78 -2.74 -3.36 14.62
C ARG A 78 -2.44 -4.46 15.64
N VAL A 79 -1.78 -5.54 15.23
CA VAL A 79 -1.44 -6.64 16.15
C VAL A 79 -0.56 -6.13 17.29
N ARG A 80 0.48 -5.33 16.99
CA ARG A 80 1.36 -4.74 18.00
C ARG A 80 0.62 -3.76 18.92
N ARG A 81 -0.32 -2.97 18.40
CA ARG A 81 -1.14 -2.04 19.21
C ARG A 81 -2.13 -2.76 20.13
N VAL A 82 -2.52 -4.00 19.82
CA VAL A 82 -3.41 -4.85 20.64
C VAL A 82 -2.64 -5.70 21.66
N GLN A 83 -1.33 -5.92 21.47
CA GLN A 83 -0.43 -6.65 22.39
C GLN A 83 0.56 -5.77 23.19
N PRO A 84 0.20 -4.59 23.73
CA PRO A 84 1.17 -3.80 24.48
C PRO A 84 1.48 -4.34 25.89
N ASP A 85 0.79 -5.39 26.38
CA ASP A 85 0.93 -5.80 27.79
C ASP A 85 0.65 -7.29 28.05
N LEU A 86 1.59 -8.17 27.66
CA LEU A 86 1.68 -9.55 28.19
C LEU A 86 3.14 -9.96 28.44
N SER A 87 4.03 -9.00 28.75
CA SER A 87 5.44 -9.29 29.08
C SER A 87 5.94 -8.54 30.31
N GLY A 88 5.04 -7.95 31.11
CA GLY A 88 5.33 -7.47 32.45
C GLY A 88 4.42 -8.17 33.46
N LEU A 89 5.04 -8.96 34.35
CA LEU A 89 4.48 -9.72 35.49
C LEU A 89 4.07 -11.17 35.19
#